data_AF-A0AA96KZJ7-F1
#
_entry.id   AF-A0AA96KZJ7-F1
#
_cell.length_a   1.000
_cell.length_b   1.000
_cell.length_c   1.000
_cell.angle_alpha   90.00
_cell.angle_beta   90.00
_cell.angle_gamma   90.00
#
_symmetry.space_group_name_H-M   'P 1'
#
loop_
_entity.id
_entity.type
_entity.pdbx_description
1 polymer ?
#
loop_
_entity_poly.entity_id
_entity_poly.type
_entity_poly.pdbx_seq_one_letter_code
_entity_poly.pdbx_strand_id
1 'polypeptide(L)' 'MTQQLTNGEKLIQEPTYPEDWECCNNGCEELCVYEIYRVQKQAYDEQQQRLKNIPKTT' A
#
# COMPACT_ATOMS: atom_id res chain seq x y z
N MET A 1 -2.56 -4.17 14.80
CA MET A 1 -3.63 -5.19 14.63
C MET A 1 -3.87 -5.36 13.14
N THR A 2 -3.77 -6.57 12.60
CA THR A 2 -4.00 -6.83 11.17
C THR A 2 -5.45 -7.22 10.96
N GLN A 3 -6.22 -6.36 10.30
CA GLN A 3 -7.62 -6.65 9.98
C GLN A 3 -7.66 -7.69 8.84
N GLN A 4 -8.21 -8.86 9.12
CA GLN A 4 -8.50 -9.86 8.10
C GLN A 4 -9.89 -9.58 7.52
N LEU A 5 -9.98 -9.60 6.21
CA LEU A 5 -11.21 -9.36 5.47
C LEU A 5 -12.03 -10.66 5.40
N THR A 6 -13.33 -10.54 5.15
CA THR A 6 -14.25 -11.68 5.09
C THR A 6 -13.93 -12.67 3.97
N ASN A 7 -13.17 -12.24 2.96
CA ASN A 7 -12.66 -13.09 1.89
C ASN A 7 -11.34 -13.82 2.23
N GLY A 8 -10.86 -13.72 3.49
CA GLY A 8 -9.62 -14.34 3.95
C GLY A 8 -8.35 -13.59 3.57
N GLU A 9 -8.43 -12.51 2.78
CA GLU A 9 -7.29 -11.64 2.51
C GLU A 9 -6.95 -10.77 3.74
N LYS A 10 -5.66 -10.51 3.95
CA LYS A 10 -5.20 -9.53 4.94
C LYS A 10 -5.37 -8.12 4.36
N LEU A 11 -6.05 -7.22 5.07
CA LEU A 11 -6.17 -5.82 4.66
C LEU A 11 -4.80 -5.14 4.64
N ILE A 12 -4.38 -4.70 3.46
CA ILE A 12 -3.23 -3.83 3.24
C ILE A 12 -3.64 -2.43 3.71
N GLN A 13 -2.85 -1.84 4.58
CA GLN A 13 -3.06 -0.46 5.01
C GLN A 13 -2.57 0.49 3.91
N GLU A 14 -3.22 1.66 3.81
CA GLU A 14 -2.73 2.69 2.89
C GLU A 14 -1.31 3.09 3.29
N PRO A 15 -0.34 3.05 2.36
CA PRO A 15 1.01 3.50 2.66
C PRO A 15 1.02 5.02 2.82
N THR A 16 1.82 5.50 3.76
CA THR A 16 2.06 6.93 3.97
C THR A 16 2.86 7.48 2.79
N TYR A 17 2.38 8.59 2.20
CA TYR A 17 3.14 9.29 1.18
C TYR A 17 4.43 9.83 1.81
N PRO A 18 5.59 9.58 1.21
CA PRO A 18 6.85 10.01 1.78
C PRO A 18 6.99 11.53 1.69
N GLU A 19 7.58 12.13 2.72
CA GLU A 19 7.83 13.56 2.74
C GLU A 19 8.94 13.94 1.75
N ASP A 20 8.97 15.20 1.30
CA ASP A 20 9.97 15.66 0.31
C ASP A 20 11.42 15.60 0.82
N TRP A 21 11.61 15.48 2.15
CA TRP A 21 12.91 15.27 2.80
C TRP A 21 13.28 13.79 2.95
N GLU A 22 12.36 12.86 2.72
CA GLU A 22 12.58 11.41 2.73
C GLU A 22 13.23 10.96 1.42
N CYS A 23 14.55 11.22 1.35
CA CYS A 23 15.57 10.76 0.41
C CYS A 23 15.15 10.15 -0.95
N CYS A 24 15.45 10.92 -2.00
CA CYS A 24 16.04 10.44 -3.25
C CYS A 24 17.21 11.39 -3.61
N ASN A 25 18.42 10.86 -3.85
CA ASN A 25 19.67 11.54 -4.25
C ASN A 25 20.74 11.97 -3.22
N ASN A 26 20.66 11.73 -1.89
CA ASN A 26 21.85 11.98 -1.03
C ASN A 26 21.86 11.34 0.38
N GLY A 27 21.39 10.10 0.57
CA GLY A 27 21.63 9.45 1.88
C GLY A 27 20.91 8.15 2.25
N CYS A 28 19.91 7.68 1.50
CA CYS A 28 19.21 6.42 1.81
C CYS A 28 19.42 5.35 0.72
N GLU A 29 20.65 4.83 0.64
CA GLU A 29 21.01 3.54 -0.01
C GLU A 29 20.38 3.26 -1.41
N GLU A 30 20.30 1.98 -1.82
CA GLU A 30 20.09 1.54 -3.20
C GLU A 30 18.69 1.82 -3.80
N LEU A 31 17.69 2.19 -2.98
CA LEU A 31 16.31 2.40 -3.44
C LEU A 31 15.72 3.72 -2.89
N CYS A 32 15.32 4.59 -3.81
CA CYS A 32 14.56 5.82 -3.55
C CYS A 32 13.26 5.49 -2.78
N VAL A 33 13.02 6.17 -1.66
CA VAL A 33 11.83 5.93 -0.81
C VAL A 33 10.53 6.06 -1.61
N TYR A 34 10.52 6.94 -2.61
CA TYR A 34 9.40 7.08 -3.53
C TYR A 34 9.09 5.80 -4.32
N GLU A 35 10.11 5.04 -4.74
CA GLU A 35 9.90 3.76 -5.43
C GLU A 35 9.28 2.70 -4.52
N ILE A 36 9.70 2.67 -3.25
CA ILE A 36 9.08 1.80 -2.23
C ILE A 36 7.62 2.18 -2.03
N TYR A 37 7.33 3.47 -1.87
CA TYR A 37 5.96 3.97 -1.76
C TYR A 37 5.11 3.56 -2.96
N ARG A 38 5.62 3.72 -4.19
CA ARG A 38 4.91 3.36 -5.42
C ARG A 38 4.51 1.90 -5.46
N VAL A 39 5.43 0.99 -5.11
CA VAL A 39 5.15 -0.46 -5.06
C VAL A 39 4.10 -0.78 -4.00
N GLN A 40 4.23 -0.20 -2.80
CA GLN A 40 3.25 -0.40 -1.73
C GLN A 40 1.86 0.14 -2.11
N LYS A 41 1.82 1.31 -2.74
CA LYS A 41 0.58 1.98 -3.15
C LYS A 41 -0.13 1.20 -4.26
N GLN A 42 0.63 0.66 -5.22
CA GLN A 42 0.08 -0.21 -6.24
C GLN A 42 -0.60 -1.44 -5.63
N ALA A 43 0.08 -2.16 -4.73
CA ALA A 43 -0.49 -3.35 -4.08
C ALA A 43 -1.75 -3.01 -3.26
N TYR A 44 -1.74 -1.87 -2.57
CA TYR A 44 -2.92 -1.35 -1.85
C TYR A 44 -4.07 -1.08 -2.82
N ASP A 45 -3.85 -0.32 -3.89
CA ASP A 45 -4.88 0.08 -4.83
C ASP A 45 -5.50 -1.13 -5.56
N GLU A 46 -4.68 -2.11 -5.95
CA GLU A 46 -5.15 -3.38 -6.53
C GLU A 46 -6.06 -4.14 -5.56
N GLN A 47 -5.70 -4.20 -4.27
CA GLN A 47 -6.57 -4.81 -3.27
C GLN A 47 -7.88 -4.03 -3.16
N GLN A 48 -7.84 -2.70 -3.03
CA GLN A 48 -9.06 -1.89 -2.91
C GLN A 48 -9.98 -2.07 -4.11
N GLN A 49 -9.45 -2.23 -5.32
CA GLN A 49 -10.24 -2.55 -6.51
C GLN A 49 -10.93 -3.92 -6.39
N ARG A 50 -10.22 -4.97 -5.93
CA ARG A 50 -10.84 -6.28 -5.69
C ARG A 50 -11.95 -6.18 -4.65
N LEU A 51 -11.73 -5.47 -3.54
CA LEU A 51 -12.71 -5.32 -2.47
C LEU A 51 -13.98 -4.59 -2.90
N LYS A 52 -13.89 -3.59 -3.79
CA LYS A 52 -15.07 -2.93 -4.38
C LYS A 52 -15.97 -3.89 -5.15
N ASN A 53 -15.38 -4.94 -5.72
CA ASN A 53 -16.10 -5.93 -6.54
C ASN A 53 -16.58 -7.13 -5.72
N ILE A 54 -16.27 -7.21 -4.42
CA ILE A 54 -16.82 -8.26 -3.56
C ILE A 54 -18.27 -7.87 -3.24
N PRO A 55 -19.25 -8.68 -3.67
CA PRO A 55 -20.65 -8.41 -3.34
C PRO A 55 -20.78 -8.45 -1.82
N LYS A 56 -21.23 -7.32 -1.24
CA LYS A 56 -21.63 -7.28 0.17
C LYS A 56 -22.77 -8.28 0.33
N THR A 57 -22.48 -9.41 0.94
CA THR A 57 -23.52 -10.39 1.29
C THR A 57 -24.38 -9.71 2.36
N THR A 58 -25.59 -9.30 1.95
CA THR A 58 -26.64 -8.71 2.80
C THR A 58 -27.01 -9.64 3.93
#